data_AF-A0A969T9F1-F1
#
_entry.id   AF-A0A969T9F1-F1
#
_cell.length_a   1.000
_cell.length_b   1.000
_cell.length_c   1.000
_cell.angle_alpha   90.00
_cell.angle_beta   90.00
_cell.angle_gamma   90.00
#
_symmetry.space_group_name_H-M   'P 1'
#
loop_
_entity.id
_entity.type
_entity.pdbx_description
1 polymer ?
#
loop_
_entity_poly.entity_id
_entity_poly.type
_entity_poly.pdbx_seq_one_letter_code
_entity_poly.pdbx_strand_id
1 'polypeptide(L)'
;MLEQQQNIQIISRQQKWNEKNPDVLKQAQDKYDQKRPTWSFRPTPEILEWLEEERWDDKDGTPETNAALVIRKLEKLRKLENQGY
;
A
#
# COMPACT_ATOMS: atom_id res chain seq x y z
N MET A 1 -17.92 -36.62 -17.17
CA MET A 1 -18.55 -35.61 -16.30
C MET A 1 -17.47 -35.06 -15.40
N LEU A 2 -17.31 -33.74 -15.38
CA LEU A 2 -16.14 -33.03 -14.84
C LEU A 2 -15.98 -33.22 -13.33
N GLU A 3 -14.77 -33.61 -12.92
CA GLU A 3 -14.30 -33.56 -11.54
C GLU A 3 -14.25 -32.10 -11.09
N GLN A 4 -15.15 -31.72 -10.18
CA GLN A 4 -15.05 -30.45 -9.47
C GLN A 4 -13.92 -30.57 -8.45
N GLN A 5 -12.73 -30.10 -8.81
CA GLN A 5 -11.63 -29.89 -7.86
C GLN A 5 -12.06 -28.81 -6.86
N GLN A 6 -12.44 -29.23 -5.66
CA GLN A 6 -12.64 -28.35 -4.52
C GLN A 6 -11.28 -27.74 -4.15
N ASN A 7 -11.08 -26.48 -4.47
CA ASN A 7 -9.89 -25.73 -4.11
C ASN A 7 -9.99 -25.31 -2.63
N ILE A 8 -9.75 -26.26 -1.72
CA ILE A 8 -9.78 -26.03 -0.27
C ILE A 8 -8.47 -25.34 0.11
N GLN A 9 -8.50 -24.02 0.29
CA GLN A 9 -7.44 -23.27 0.94
C GLN A 9 -7.23 -23.83 2.35
N ILE A 10 -6.14 -24.59 2.57
CA ILE A 10 -5.81 -25.15 3.88
C ILE A 10 -5.37 -23.98 4.77
N ILE A 11 -6.31 -23.39 5.52
CA ILE A 11 -6.02 -22.38 6.53
C ILE A 11 -5.10 -23.02 7.57
N SER A 12 -3.86 -22.54 7.64
CA SER A 12 -2.84 -23.03 8.56
C SER A 12 -3.29 -22.87 10.02
N ARG A 13 -2.76 -23.71 10.91
CA ARG A 13 -3.02 -23.59 12.36
C ARG A 13 -2.65 -22.20 12.88
N GLN A 14 -1.61 -21.59 12.30
CA GLN A 14 -1.21 -20.23 12.60
C GLN A 14 -2.28 -19.20 12.19
N GLN A 15 -2.84 -19.30 10.98
CA GLN A 15 -3.90 -18.40 10.53
C GLN A 15 -5.15 -18.49 11.40
N LYS A 16 -5.58 -19.71 11.76
CA LYS A 16 -6.72 -19.90 12.67
C LYS A 16 -6.47 -19.31 14.06
N TRP A 17 -5.23 -19.36 14.53
CA TRP A 17 -4.85 -18.75 15.81
C TRP A 17 -4.81 -17.23 15.71
N ASN A 18 -4.26 -16.70 14.62
CA ASN A 18 -4.19 -15.27 14.34
C ASN A 18 -5.58 -14.64 14.32
N GLU A 19 -6.54 -15.26 13.63
CA GLU A 19 -7.95 -14.81 13.58
C GLU A 19 -8.61 -14.75 14.96
N LYS A 20 -8.25 -15.68 15.86
CA LYS A 20 -8.80 -15.75 17.22
C LYS A 20 -8.08 -14.84 18.22
N ASN A 21 -6.92 -14.30 17.89
CA ASN A 21 -6.09 -13.48 18.79
C ASN A 21 -5.65 -12.17 18.12
N PRO A 22 -6.60 -11.36 17.59
CA PRO A 22 -6.26 -10.13 16.86
C PRO A 22 -5.54 -9.11 17.74
N ASP A 23 -5.89 -9.04 19.03
CA ASP A 23 -5.31 -8.10 19.99
C ASP A 23 -3.82 -8.38 20.25
N VAL A 24 -3.44 -9.66 20.29
CA VAL A 24 -2.05 -10.08 20.51
C VAL A 24 -1.18 -9.73 19.31
N LEU A 25 -1.71 -9.94 18.10
CA LEU A 25 -1.05 -9.52 16.86
C LEU A 25 -0.88 -8.01 16.80
N LYS A 26 -1.92 -7.25 17.15
CA LYS A 26 -1.87 -5.79 17.17
C LYS A 26 -0.82 -5.28 18.16
N GLN A 27 -0.79 -5.81 19.38
CA GLN A 27 0.24 -5.45 20.36
C GLN A 27 1.66 -5.83 19.92
N ALA A 28 1.82 -6.97 19.27
CA ALA A 28 3.12 -7.40 18.74
C ALA A 28 3.58 -6.47 17.61
N GLN A 29 2.67 -6.08 16.71
CA GLN A 29 2.93 -5.13 15.64
C GLN A 29 3.27 -3.75 16.20
N ASP A 30 2.50 -3.23 17.16
CA ASP A 30 2.74 -1.94 17.79
C ASP A 30 4.13 -1.90 18.47
N LYS A 31 4.52 -2.98 19.17
CA LYS A 31 5.87 -3.10 19.77
C LYS A 31 6.98 -3.20 18.73
N TYR A 32 6.73 -3.84 17.60
CA TYR A 32 7.67 -3.91 16.48
C TYR A 32 7.87 -2.52 15.86
N ASP A 33 6.76 -1.82 15.57
CA ASP A 33 6.73 -0.48 14.98
C ASP A 33 7.37 0.57 15.89
N GLN A 34 7.22 0.44 17.23
CA GLN A 34 7.92 1.31 18.20
C GLN A 34 9.45 1.18 18.14
N LYS A 35 9.96 -0.04 17.93
CA LYS A 35 11.41 -0.32 17.92
C LYS A 35 12.05 -0.15 16.55
N ARG A 36 11.24 -0.26 15.51
CA ARG A 36 11.60 -0.07 14.11
C ARG A 36 10.56 0.86 13.54
N PRO A 37 10.64 2.16 13.81
CA PRO A 37 9.79 3.12 13.13
C PRO A 37 10.16 3.03 11.67
N THR A 38 9.45 2.19 10.92
CA THR A 38 9.30 2.39 9.50
C THR A 38 8.81 3.81 9.42
N TRP A 39 9.58 4.71 8.80
CA TRP A 39 8.99 5.92 8.21
C TRP A 39 8.08 5.45 7.08
N SER A 40 7.02 4.72 7.44
CA SER A 40 5.95 4.35 6.54
C SER A 40 5.28 5.67 6.26
N PHE A 41 5.53 6.18 5.05
CA PHE A 41 4.76 7.27 4.50
C PHE A 41 3.29 6.80 4.49
N ARG A 42 2.53 7.26 5.47
CA ARG A 42 1.09 7.04 5.58
C ARG A 42 0.41 8.37 5.30
N PRO A 43 0.21 8.72 4.01
CA PRO A 43 -0.52 9.92 3.65
C PRO A 43 -1.92 9.89 4.25
N THR A 44 -2.45 11.06 4.60
CA THR A 44 -3.82 11.18 5.07
C THR A 44 -4.80 10.85 3.94
N PRO A 45 -6.07 10.52 4.23
CA PRO A 45 -7.08 10.26 3.20
C PRO A 45 -7.20 11.38 2.17
N GLU A 46 -7.07 12.63 2.60
CA GLU A 46 -7.13 13.81 1.72
C GLU A 46 -5.97 13.85 0.74
N ILE A 47 -4.76 13.46 1.18
CA ILE A 47 -3.60 13.35 0.29
C ILE A 47 -3.80 12.21 -0.71
N LEU A 48 -4.40 11.10 -0.28
CA LEU A 48 -4.69 9.97 -1.17
C LEU A 48 -5.71 10.34 -2.26
N GLU A 49 -6.77 11.06 -1.89
CA GLU A 49 -7.78 11.54 -2.82
C GLU A 49 -7.17 12.51 -3.84
N TRP A 50 -6.40 13.49 -3.37
CA TRP A 50 -5.67 14.42 -4.25
C TRP A 50 -4.69 13.71 -5.20
N LEU A 51 -4.00 12.67 -4.72
CA LEU A 51 -3.10 11.88 -5.55
C LEU A 51 -3.84 11.10 -6.64
N GLU A 52 -5.08 10.67 -6.38
CA GLU A 52 -5.91 9.97 -7.35
C GLU A 52 -6.48 10.94 -8.40
N GLU A 53 -6.89 12.15 -8.01
CA GLU A 53 -7.32 13.20 -8.95
C GLU A 53 -6.20 13.63 -9.91
N GLU A 54 -4.96 13.62 -9.42
CA GLU A 54 -3.79 13.99 -10.21
C GLU A 54 -3.27 12.85 -11.11
N ARG A 55 -3.88 11.67 -11.03
CA ARG A 55 -3.46 10.48 -11.79
C ARG A 55 -3.71 10.70 -13.28
N TRP A 56 -2.72 10.36 -14.10
CA TRP A 56 -2.83 10.44 -15.55
C TRP A 56 -3.20 9.09 -16.15
N ASP A 57 -4.07 9.11 -17.15
CA ASP A 57 -4.32 7.94 -17.98
C ASP A 57 -3.29 7.85 -19.10
N ASP A 58 -2.87 6.64 -19.42
CA ASP A 58 -2.06 6.36 -20.59
C ASP A 58 -2.89 6.43 -21.89
N LYS A 59 -2.24 6.17 -23.02
CA LYS A 59 -2.88 6.24 -24.35
C LYS A 59 -4.00 5.22 -24.54
N ASP A 60 -4.00 4.17 -23.72
CA ASP A 60 -4.99 3.09 -23.75
C ASP A 60 -6.09 3.32 -22.70
N GLY A 61 -6.07 4.46 -22.00
CA GLY A 61 -7.03 4.80 -20.95
C GLY A 61 -6.78 4.07 -19.63
N THR A 62 -5.58 3.52 -19.43
CA THR A 62 -5.21 2.86 -18.19
C THR A 62 -4.57 3.87 -17.24
N PRO A 63 -5.02 3.96 -15.98
CA PRO A 63 -4.44 4.89 -15.02
C PRO A 63 -2.97 4.56 -14.75
N GLU A 64 -2.13 5.59 -14.62
CA GLU A 64 -0.70 5.44 -14.32
C GLU A 64 -0.50 4.62 -13.04
N THR A 65 0.65 3.97 -12.86
CA THR A 65 0.91 3.20 -11.62
C THR A 65 1.27 4.14 -10.45
N ASN A 66 1.11 3.66 -9.21
CA ASN A 66 1.54 4.42 -8.01
C ASN A 66 3.02 4.82 -8.08
N ALA A 67 3.88 3.95 -8.60
CA ALA A 67 5.30 4.24 -8.76
C ALA A 67 5.53 5.38 -9.76
N ALA A 68 4.84 5.35 -10.91
CA ALA A 68 4.94 6.39 -11.93
C ALA A 68 4.48 7.76 -11.41
N LEU A 69 3.34 7.81 -10.71
CA LEU A 69 2.82 9.01 -10.05
C LEU A 69 3.84 9.61 -9.07
N VAL A 70 4.39 8.78 -8.17
CA VAL A 70 5.39 9.23 -7.18
C VAL A 70 6.64 9.76 -7.87
N ILE A 71 7.17 9.05 -8.87
CA ILE A 71 8.36 9.49 -9.61
C ILE A 71 8.11 10.86 -10.26
N ARG A 72 6.98 11.04 -10.95
CA ARG A 72 6.61 12.31 -11.60
C ARG A 72 6.53 13.47 -10.61
N LYS A 73 5.96 13.25 -9.43
CA LYS A 73 5.87 14.27 -8.37
C LYS A 73 7.25 14.62 -7.80
N LEU A 74 8.09 13.62 -7.55
CA LEU A 74 9.47 13.83 -7.08
C LEU A 74 10.31 14.60 -8.11
N GLU A 75 10.17 14.30 -9.39
CA GLU A 75 10.86 15.05 -10.45
C GLU A 75 10.40 16.52 -10.52
N LYS A 76 9.10 16.78 -10.31
CA LYS A 76 8.57 18.15 -10.24
C LYS A 76 9.16 18.90 -9.05
N LEU A 77 9.17 18.27 -7.87
CA LEU A 77 9.78 18.86 -6.66
C LEU A 77 11.26 19.17 -6.87
N ARG A 78 12.03 18.21 -7.39
CA ARG A 78 13.45 18.41 -7.74
C ARG A 78 13.66 19.59 -8.69
N LYS A 79 12.79 19.75 -9.69
CA LYS A 79 12.87 20.89 -10.63
C LYS A 79 12.61 22.22 -9.92
N LEU A 80 11.63 22.28 -9.01
CA LEU A 80 11.32 23.48 -8.24
C LEU A 80 12.45 23.86 -7.29
N GLU A 81 13.00 22.89 -6.55
CA GLU A 81 14.17 23.09 -5.69
C GLU A 81 15.38 23.62 -6.48
N ASN A 82 15.67 23.02 -7.64
CA ASN A 82 16.76 23.46 -8.51
C ASN A 82 16.53 24.85 -9.13
N GLN A 83 15.28 25.32 -9.20
CA GLN A 83 14.93 26.66 -9.68
C GLN A 83 14.99 27.73 -8.57
N GLY A 84 15.36 27.35 -7.34
CA GLY A 84 15.55 28.28 -6.23
C GLY A 84 14.25 28.69 -5.53
N TYR A 85 13.23 27.82 -5.53
CA TYR A 85 12.09 27.94 -4.62
C TYR A 85 12.47 27.59 -3.17
#